data_AF-A0A151AST5-F1
#
_entry.id   AF-A0A151AST5-F1
#
_cell.length_a   1.000
_cell.length_b   1.000
_cell.length_c   1.000
_cell.angle_alpha   90.00
_cell.angle_beta   90.00
_cell.angle_gamma   90.00
#
_symmetry.space_group_name_H-M   'P 1'
#
loop_
_entity.id
_entity.type
_entity.pdbx_description
1 polymer ?
#
loop_
_entity_poly.entity_id
_entity_poly.type
_entity_poly.pdbx_seq_one_letter_code
_entity_poly.pdbx_strand_id
1 'polypeptide(L)'
;MPDALKRLNLQLPQSHPVFRYPPRIRAKVAREWLDLGMRLASIEERLARLEKRGLATPAPGASSQNAKGIDPVKFRETLAGVFDF
;
A
#
# COMPACT_ATOMS: atom_id res chain seq x y z
N MET A 1 -14.80 11.61 25.19
CA MET A 1 -14.41 13.03 25.14
C MET A 1 -14.04 13.33 23.69
N PRO A 2 -14.65 14.31 23.01
CA PRO A 2 -14.14 14.71 21.70
C PRO A 2 -12.68 15.16 21.88
N ASP A 3 -11.76 14.59 21.08
CA ASP A 3 -10.33 14.90 21.19
C ASP A 3 -10.11 16.41 21.06
N ALA A 4 -9.46 17.00 22.07
CA ALA A 4 -9.16 18.41 22.07
C ALA A 4 -8.16 18.72 20.94
N LEU A 5 -8.59 19.53 19.97
CA LEU A 5 -7.71 19.99 18.89
C LEU A 5 -6.54 20.80 19.46
N LYS A 6 -5.31 20.46 19.08
CA LYS A 6 -4.09 21.21 19.42
C LYS A 6 -3.74 22.18 18.29
N ARG A 7 -3.27 23.38 18.66
CA ARG A 7 -2.83 24.40 17.69
C ARG A 7 -1.38 24.14 17.27
N LEU A 8 -1.14 24.11 15.96
CA LEU A 8 0.18 24.03 15.34
C LEU A 8 0.45 25.34 14.58
N ASN A 9 1.60 25.97 14.81
CA ASN A 9 2.06 27.12 14.04
C ASN A 9 3.20 26.68 13.12
N LEU A 10 3.08 26.98 11.83
CA LEU A 10 4.04 26.61 10.79
C LEU A 10 4.66 27.86 10.18
N GLN A 11 5.98 27.84 9.97
CA GLN A 11 6.68 28.82 9.15
C GLN A 11 6.94 28.21 7.78
N LEU A 12 6.49 28.87 6.73
CA LEU A 12 6.61 28.40 5.35
C LEU A 12 7.29 29.46 4.50
N PRO A 13 8.09 29.07 3.49
CA PRO A 13 8.65 30.03 2.53
C PRO A 13 7.55 30.84 1.85
N GLN A 14 7.82 32.10 1.51
CA GLN A 14 6.83 32.97 0.86
C GLN A 14 6.32 32.39 -0.48
N SER A 15 7.14 31.61 -1.16
CA SER A 15 6.80 30.91 -2.40
C SER A 15 5.89 29.68 -2.19
N HIS A 16 5.56 29.31 -0.95
CA HIS A 16 4.83 28.08 -0.67
C HIS A 16 3.43 28.09 -1.33
N PRO A 17 3.02 27.00 -2.01
CA PRO A 17 1.78 26.98 -2.79
C PRO A 17 0.51 27.28 -1.99
N VAL A 18 0.51 27.04 -0.67
CA VAL A 18 -0.63 27.37 0.22
C VAL A 18 -0.98 28.86 0.19
N PHE A 19 -0.02 29.74 -0.10
CA PHE A 19 -0.24 31.18 -0.14
C PHE A 19 -0.98 31.65 -1.40
N ARG A 20 -1.14 30.78 -2.40
CA ARG A 20 -2.02 31.02 -3.56
C ARG A 20 -3.51 31.05 -3.17
N TYR A 21 -3.86 30.46 -2.03
CA TYR A 21 -5.23 30.45 -1.52
C TYR A 21 -5.53 31.67 -0.64
N PRO A 22 -6.80 32.14 -0.58
CA PRO A 22 -7.21 33.23 0.30
C PRO A 22 -6.91 32.94 1.80
N PRO A 23 -6.53 33.96 2.61
CA PRO A 23 -6.10 33.77 3.99
C PRO A 23 -7.02 32.92 4.87
N ARG A 24 -8.34 33.08 4.73
CA ARG A 24 -9.35 32.36 5.53
C ARG A 24 -9.35 30.84 5.33
N ILE A 25 -8.89 30.37 4.18
CA ILE A 25 -8.91 28.93 3.85
C ILE A 25 -7.53 28.27 3.93
N ARG A 26 -6.44 29.03 4.04
CA ARG A 26 -5.07 28.49 4.05
C ARG A 26 -4.86 27.44 5.13
N ALA A 27 -5.36 27.68 6.34
CA ALA A 27 -5.24 26.73 7.44
C ALA A 27 -5.98 25.42 7.16
N LYS A 28 -7.17 25.49 6.54
CA LYS A 28 -7.94 24.31 6.14
C LYS A 28 -7.20 23.51 5.07
N VAL A 29 -6.71 24.20 4.03
CA VAL A 29 -5.94 23.57 2.93
C VAL A 29 -4.65 22.95 3.47
N ALA A 30 -3.91 23.65 4.33
CA ALA A 30 -2.69 23.13 4.94
C ALA A 30 -2.95 21.87 5.76
N ARG A 31 -4.06 21.84 6.54
CA ARG A 31 -4.47 20.65 7.29
C ARG A 31 -4.77 19.48 6.36
N GLU A 32 -5.54 19.72 5.30
CA GLU A 32 -5.85 18.68 4.31
C GLU A 32 -4.59 18.15 3.61
N TRP A 33 -3.62 19.00 3.31
CA TRP A 33 -2.33 18.58 2.76
C TRP A 33 -1.51 17.76 3.75
N LEU A 34 -1.51 18.12 5.04
CA LEU A 34 -0.86 17.31 6.08
C LEU A 34 -1.54 15.93 6.21
N ASP A 35 -2.86 15.89 6.21
CA ASP A 35 -3.63 14.65 6.27
C ASP A 35 -3.33 13.73 5.07
N LEU A 36 -3.25 14.31 3.86
CA LEU A 36 -2.88 13.59 2.64
C LEU A 36 -1.42 13.13 2.67
N GLY A 37 -0.50 13.99 3.11
CA GLY A 37 0.93 13.67 3.24
C GLY A 37 1.16 12.49 4.17
N MET A 38 0.45 12.43 5.30
CA MET A 38 0.51 11.29 6.23
C MET A 38 0.03 9.97 5.58
N ARG A 39 -1.05 10.03 4.79
CA ARG A 39 -1.55 8.85 4.06
C ARG A 39 -0.56 8.38 3.00
N LEU A 40 0.04 9.32 2.25
CA LEU A 40 1.03 9.02 1.23
C LEU A 40 2.28 8.39 1.84
N ALA A 41 2.82 8.96 2.93
CA ALA A 41 3.97 8.40 3.64
C ALA A 41 3.71 6.95 4.11
N SER A 42 2.50 6.66 4.61
CA SER A 42 2.12 5.29 4.99
C SER A 42 2.07 4.33 3.80
N ILE A 43 1.59 4.80 2.64
CA ILE A 43 1.57 4.01 1.41
C ILE A 43 3.01 3.74 0.94
N GLU A 44 3.87 4.75 0.91
CA GLU A 44 5.28 4.63 0.55
C GLU A 44 6.01 3.62 1.45
N GLU A 45 5.77 3.65 2.76
CA GLU A 45 6.35 2.67 3.68
C GLU A 45 5.87 1.23 3.37
N ARG A 46 4.57 1.06 3.09
CA ARG A 46 4.01 -0.24 2.72
C ARG A 46 4.60 -0.75 1.41
N LEU A 47 4.76 0.12 0.41
CA LEU A 47 5.39 -0.21 -0.85
C LEU A 47 6.86 -0.61 -0.65
N ALA A 48 7.64 0.15 0.13
CA ALA A 48 9.02 -0.20 0.44
C ALA A 48 9.15 -1.56 1.14
N ARG A 49 8.19 -1.92 2.01
CA ARG A 49 8.13 -3.26 2.63
C ARG A 49 7.80 -4.35 1.62
N LEU A 50 6.89 -4.08 0.69
CA LEU A 50 6.53 -5.02 -0.37
C LEU A 50 7.68 -5.21 -1.36
N GLU A 51 8.37 -4.14 -1.75
CA GLU A 51 9.57 -4.21 -2.59
C GLU A 51 10.65 -5.05 -1.92
N LYS A 52 10.92 -4.84 -0.63
CA LYS A 52 11.87 -5.70 0.12
C LYS A 52 11.46 -7.17 0.14
N ARG A 53 10.16 -7.47 0.15
CA ARG A 53 9.63 -8.84 0.11
C ARG A 53 9.56 -9.43 -1.30
N GLY A 54 9.33 -8.61 -2.32
CA GLY A 54 9.24 -9.01 -3.73
C GLY A 54 10.61 -9.11 -4.40
N LEU A 55 11.60 -8.35 -3.93
CA LEU A 55 13.02 -8.48 -4.25
C LEU A 55 13.71 -9.61 -3.48
N ALA A 56 13.04 -10.20 -2.49
CA ALA A 56 13.42 -11.52 -2.05
C ALA A 56 13.06 -12.47 -3.20
N THR A 57 14.02 -12.66 -4.12
CA THR A 57 14.03 -13.80 -5.03
C THR A 57 13.58 -15.00 -4.20
N PRO A 58 12.51 -15.72 -4.58
CA PRO A 58 12.23 -16.97 -3.90
C PRO A 58 13.54 -17.74 -3.98
N ALA A 59 14.12 -18.07 -2.82
CA ALA A 59 15.37 -18.80 -2.78
C ALA A 59 15.23 -19.97 -3.76
N PRO A 60 16.19 -20.21 -4.67
CA PRO A 60 16.08 -21.32 -5.61
C PRO A 60 16.04 -22.59 -4.76
N GLY A 61 14.84 -23.13 -4.54
CA GLY A 61 14.58 -24.15 -3.52
C GLY A 61 13.34 -23.94 -2.65
N ALA A 62 12.63 -22.82 -2.72
CA ALA A 62 11.29 -22.68 -2.11
C ALA A 62 10.20 -23.44 -2.93
N SER A 63 10.55 -24.63 -3.45
CA SER A 63 9.54 -25.63 -3.73
C SER A 63 8.95 -26.05 -2.40
N SER A 64 7.66 -25.80 -2.22
CA SER A 64 6.79 -26.54 -1.31
C SER A 64 7.34 -27.97 -1.10
N GLN A 65 7.72 -28.31 0.14
CA GLN A 65 8.12 -29.68 0.50
C GLN A 65 6.95 -30.69 0.41
N ASN A 66 5.83 -30.28 -0.18
CA ASN A 66 4.71 -31.14 -0.58
C ASN A 66 4.38 -31.03 -2.07
N ALA A 67 5.37 -30.74 -2.93
CA ALA A 67 5.25 -31.05 -4.35
C ALA A 67 5.60 -32.53 -4.60
N LYS A 68 4.77 -33.45 -4.09
CA LYS A 68 4.57 -34.71 -4.84
C LYS A 68 4.04 -34.24 -6.18
N GLY A 69 4.89 -34.30 -7.22
CA GLY A 69 4.56 -33.82 -8.55
C GLY A 69 3.14 -34.23 -8.90
N ILE A 70 2.32 -33.26 -9.30
CA ILE A 70 0.97 -33.53 -9.76
C ILE A 70 1.14 -34.48 -10.95
N ASP A 71 0.70 -35.72 -10.79
CA ASP A 71 0.71 -36.69 -11.87
C ASP A 71 -0.28 -36.18 -12.94
N PRO A 72 0.21 -35.74 -14.11
CA PRO A 72 -0.63 -35.13 -15.11
C PRO A 72 -1.69 -36.11 -15.64
N VAL A 73 -1.47 -37.42 -15.51
CA VAL A 73 -2.44 -38.45 -15.90
C VAL A 73 -3.59 -38.47 -14.92
N LYS A 74 -3.31 -38.58 -13.61
CA LYS A 74 -4.36 -38.55 -12.56
C LYS A 74 -5.15 -37.25 -12.54
N PHE A 75 -4.49 -36.13 -12.80
CA PHE A 75 -5.15 -34.83 -12.87
C PHE A 75 -6.16 -34.77 -14.04
N ARG A 76 -5.80 -35.32 -15.20
CA ARG A 76 -6.69 -35.40 -16.37
C ARG A 76 -7.88 -36.32 -16.14
N GLU A 77 -7.67 -37.48 -15.51
CA GLU A 77 -8.76 -38.41 -15.13
C GLU A 77 -9.76 -37.74 -14.17
N THR A 78 -9.25 -36.99 -13.19
CA THR A 78 -10.09 -36.25 -12.23
C THR A 78 -10.93 -35.19 -12.94
N LEU A 79 -10.36 -34.47 -13.90
CA LEU A 79 -11.12 -33.47 -14.67
C LEU A 79 -12.17 -34.11 -15.58
N ALA A 80 -11.88 -35.26 -16.18
CA ALA A 80 -12.84 -35.97 -17.02
C ALA A 80 -14.06 -36.45 -16.22
N GLY A 81 -13.88 -36.92 -14.98
CA GLY A 81 -15.01 -37.33 -14.12
C GLY A 81 -15.79 -36.17 -13.49
N VAL A 82 -15.23 -34.95 -13.48
CA VAL A 82 -15.91 -33.75 -12.95
C VAL A 82 -16.68 -33.01 -14.06
N PHE A 83 -16.23 -33.13 -15.30
CA PHE A 83 -16.82 -32.50 -16.47
C PHE A 83 -17.16 -33.57 -17.52
N ASP A 84 -18.22 -34.33 -17.27
CA ASP A 84 -18.82 -35.20 -18.30
C ASP A 84 -19.38 -34.31 -19.43
N PHE A 85 -18.81 -34.45 -20.64
CA PHE A 85 -19.39 -33.99 -21.90
C PHE A 85 -19.83 -35.19 -22.74
#